data_AF-R5LIB0-F1
#
_entry.id   AF-R5LIB0-F1
#
_cell.length_a   1.000
_cell.length_b   1.000
_cell.length_c   1.000
_cell.angle_alpha   90.00
_cell.angle_beta   90.00
_cell.angle_gamma   90.00
#
_symmetry.space_group_name_H-M   'P 1'
#
loop_
_entity.id
_entity.type
_entity.pdbx_description
1 polymer ?
#
loop_
_entity_poly.entity_id
_entity_poly.type
_entity_poly.pdbx_seq_one_letter_code
_entity_poly.pdbx_strand_id
1 'polypeptide(L)'
;MGRNAKTGDAPSSADSVYLQQGDKLYKALFSRKTIDKIPEYYDCVHDLLNTSAVQELGEYTHHKGTTRLQHSLNVSYYNFLLCRKLHFDACSAARAGLLHDLFLYDRKQHEPVEGEGNHAVGHPKVAFFNAAEMFPINDREGDMIANHMWPLSPHMPHFRETWVIQFVDKACALGEISCLAARISRSKIRLAAAFSLTLLVRLTIRL
;
A
#
# COMPACT_ATOMS: atom_id res chain seq x y z
N MET A 1 13.64 56.69 18.57
CA MET A 1 14.47 55.49 18.27
C MET A 1 13.55 54.28 18.30
N GLY A 2 13.48 53.33 17.37
CA GLY A 2 14.31 52.94 16.23
C GLY A 2 14.07 51.44 16.01
N ARG A 3 13.61 51.08 14.82
CA ARG A 3 13.35 49.75 14.21
C ARG A 3 13.97 48.50 14.88
N ASN A 4 13.21 47.40 14.91
CA ASN A 4 13.49 46.26 14.01
C ASN A 4 12.37 45.21 13.99
N ALA A 5 11.81 45.02 12.80
CA ALA A 5 11.10 43.82 12.41
C ALA A 5 12.09 42.65 12.32
N LYS A 6 11.71 41.47 12.80
CA LYS A 6 12.30 40.21 12.35
C LYS A 6 11.25 39.44 11.58
N THR A 7 11.46 39.46 10.28
CA THR A 7 10.99 38.51 9.28
C THR A 7 11.17 37.09 9.80
N GLY A 8 10.07 36.35 9.93
CA GLY A 8 10.12 34.89 9.96
C GLY A 8 10.39 34.43 8.54
N ASP A 9 11.53 33.79 8.36
CA ASP A 9 12.11 33.46 7.08
C ASP A 9 11.18 32.63 6.20
N ALA A 10 11.13 32.99 4.91
CA ALA A 10 10.60 32.13 3.86
C ALA A 10 11.39 30.81 3.84
N PRO A 11 10.74 29.66 3.52
CA PRO A 11 11.44 28.39 3.49
C PRO A 11 12.63 28.46 2.53
N SER A 12 13.74 27.89 3.01
CA SER A 12 15.01 27.77 2.31
C SER A 12 14.83 27.22 0.90
N SER A 13 15.63 27.71 -0.05
CA SER A 13 15.66 27.24 -1.43
C SER A 13 16.05 25.76 -1.59
N ALA A 14 16.27 25.02 -0.50
CA ALA A 14 16.39 23.56 -0.48
C ALA A 14 15.03 22.86 -0.25
N ASP A 15 14.08 23.49 0.44
CA ASP A 15 12.74 22.94 0.69
C ASP A 15 11.84 23.07 -0.55
N SER A 16 12.18 24.00 -1.47
CA SER A 16 11.49 24.18 -2.75
C SER A 16 11.99 23.26 -3.87
N VAL A 17 13.09 22.52 -3.65
CA VAL A 17 13.73 21.70 -4.68
C VAL A 17 13.19 20.26 -4.70
N TYR A 18 12.55 19.79 -3.63
CA TYR A 18 12.00 18.43 -3.55
C TYR A 18 10.51 18.31 -3.94
N LEU A 19 9.85 19.43 -4.24
CA LEU A 19 8.49 19.45 -4.82
C LEU A 19 8.48 19.29 -6.37
N GLN A 20 9.64 19.01 -6.99
CA GLN A 20 9.77 18.98 -8.45
C GLN A 20 10.39 17.69 -9.02
N GLN A 21 10.15 16.52 -8.40
CA GLN A 21 10.44 15.22 -9.04
C GLN A 21 9.16 14.58 -9.63
N GLY A 22 8.43 15.35 -10.44
CA GLY A 22 7.42 14.88 -11.40
C GLY A 22 6.07 14.45 -10.81
N ASP A 23 4.99 14.95 -11.41
CA ASP A 23 3.59 14.61 -11.14
C ASP A 23 3.27 13.11 -11.39
N LYS A 24 3.86 12.19 -10.61
CA LYS A 24 3.41 10.79 -10.58
C LYS A 24 2.12 10.73 -9.77
N LEU A 25 1.02 11.05 -10.45
CA LEU A 25 -0.32 10.80 -9.96
C LEU A 25 -0.53 9.29 -9.86
N TYR A 26 -0.38 8.76 -8.64
CA TYR A 26 -0.63 7.35 -8.40
C TYR A 26 -2.09 7.00 -8.69
N LYS A 27 -2.26 5.83 -9.29
CA LYS A 27 -3.56 5.30 -9.65
C LYS A 27 -3.59 3.85 -9.25
N ALA A 28 -4.49 3.50 -8.33
CA ALA A 28 -4.74 2.11 -8.01
C ALA A 28 -5.23 1.38 -9.27
N LEU A 29 -4.80 0.13 -9.45
CA LEU A 29 -5.21 -0.71 -10.58
C LEU A 29 -6.73 -0.74 -10.67
N PHE A 30 -7.27 -0.54 -11.88
CA PHE A 30 -8.70 -0.48 -12.18
C PHE A 30 -9.48 0.70 -11.56
N SER A 31 -8.87 1.55 -10.73
CA SER A 31 -9.52 2.78 -10.30
C SER A 31 -9.78 3.70 -11.50
N ARG A 32 -10.90 4.41 -11.52
CA ARG A 32 -11.16 5.46 -12.52
C ARG A 32 -10.49 6.78 -12.14
N LYS A 33 -10.25 7.00 -10.84
CA LYS A 33 -9.70 8.22 -10.26
C LYS A 33 -8.25 8.02 -9.83
N THR A 34 -7.46 9.07 -9.92
CA THR A 34 -6.15 9.18 -9.27
C THR A 34 -6.34 9.43 -7.77
N ILE A 35 -5.35 9.09 -6.95
CA ILE A 35 -5.50 9.10 -5.49
C ILE A 35 -5.74 10.51 -4.90
N ASP A 36 -5.15 11.54 -5.51
CA ASP A 36 -5.32 12.97 -5.16
C ASP A 36 -6.77 13.43 -5.33
N LYS A 37 -7.54 12.77 -6.20
CA LYS A 37 -8.96 13.04 -6.42
C LYS A 37 -9.88 12.31 -5.43
N ILE A 38 -9.29 11.74 -4.37
CA ILE A 38 -9.98 11.03 -3.30
C ILE A 38 -9.44 11.58 -1.97
N PRO A 39 -9.86 12.81 -1.57
CA PRO A 39 -9.26 13.53 -0.44
C PRO A 39 -9.22 12.71 0.84
N GLU A 40 -10.33 12.06 1.19
CA GLU A 40 -10.41 11.24 2.41
C GLU A 40 -9.38 10.09 2.47
N TYR A 41 -9.04 9.49 1.32
CA TYR A 41 -7.99 8.48 1.26
C TYR A 41 -6.61 9.13 1.35
N TYR A 42 -6.40 10.19 0.57
CA TYR A 42 -5.12 10.89 0.50
C TYR A 42 -4.72 11.48 1.87
N ASP A 43 -5.68 12.07 2.58
CA ASP A 43 -5.48 12.63 3.92
C ASP A 43 -4.94 11.59 4.90
N CYS A 44 -5.32 10.32 4.75
CA CYS A 44 -4.84 9.23 5.61
C CYS A 44 -3.40 8.79 5.33
N VAL A 45 -2.91 8.96 4.10
CA VAL A 45 -1.67 8.30 3.65
C VAL A 45 -0.61 9.25 3.11
N HIS A 46 -0.91 10.54 2.90
CA HIS A 46 0.03 11.48 2.27
C HIS A 46 1.33 11.65 3.05
N ASP A 47 1.27 11.58 4.38
CA ASP A 47 2.43 11.63 5.28
C ASP A 47 3.36 10.43 5.07
N LEU A 48 2.80 9.24 4.83
CA LEU A 48 3.56 8.01 4.55
C LEU A 48 4.05 7.98 3.10
N LEU A 49 3.16 8.26 2.17
CA LEU A 49 3.39 8.11 0.73
C LEU A 49 4.53 8.98 0.22
N ASN A 50 4.73 10.15 0.82
CA ASN A 50 5.78 11.09 0.41
C ASN A 50 7.14 10.81 1.06
N THR A 51 7.28 9.75 1.86
CA THR A 51 8.56 9.40 2.49
C THR A 51 9.47 8.62 1.54
N SER A 52 10.78 8.79 1.70
CA SER A 52 11.77 8.07 0.90
C SER A 52 11.63 6.56 1.03
N ALA A 53 11.40 6.04 2.25
CA ALA A 53 11.25 4.61 2.50
C ALA A 53 10.07 3.99 1.73
N VAL A 54 8.91 4.66 1.71
CA VAL A 54 7.76 4.17 0.93
C VAL A 54 8.03 4.30 -0.57
N GLN A 55 8.64 5.40 -1.02
CA GLN A 55 8.99 5.60 -2.42
C GLN A 55 10.00 4.57 -2.95
N GLU A 56 10.95 4.15 -2.12
CA GLU A 56 11.97 3.15 -2.42
C GLU A 56 11.36 1.78 -2.77
N LEU A 57 10.15 1.47 -2.29
CA LEU A 57 9.39 0.29 -2.71
C LEU A 57 9.15 0.24 -4.24
N GLY A 58 9.28 1.38 -4.93
CA GLY A 58 9.20 1.49 -6.39
C GLY A 58 10.35 0.81 -7.13
N GLU A 59 11.49 0.63 -6.48
CA GLU A 59 12.69 0.03 -7.09
C GLU A 59 12.65 -1.50 -7.08
N TYR A 60 11.76 -2.09 -6.29
CA TYR A 60 11.65 -3.54 -6.17
C TYR A 60 10.50 -4.09 -7.00
N THR A 61 10.81 -5.07 -7.84
CA THR A 61 9.79 -5.76 -8.65
C THR A 61 8.91 -6.64 -7.76
N HIS A 62 7.60 -6.56 -7.96
CA HIS A 62 6.60 -7.38 -7.29
C HIS A 62 5.71 -8.08 -8.36
N HIS A 63 5.23 -9.29 -8.09
CA HIS A 63 4.34 -10.11 -8.95
C HIS A 63 4.60 -10.18 -10.48
N LYS A 64 5.82 -9.93 -10.96
CA LYS A 64 6.19 -9.76 -12.39
C LYS A 64 5.35 -8.65 -13.05
N GLY A 65 5.97 -7.52 -13.37
CA GLY A 65 5.33 -6.42 -14.12
C GLY A 65 4.60 -5.37 -13.27
N THR A 66 4.71 -5.45 -11.95
CA THR A 66 4.37 -4.35 -11.02
C THR A 66 5.56 -4.08 -10.09
N THR A 67 5.56 -2.94 -9.40
CA THR A 67 6.52 -2.62 -8.32
C THR A 67 5.87 -2.89 -6.97
N ARG A 68 6.68 -3.04 -5.92
CA ARG A 68 6.15 -3.22 -4.57
C ARG A 68 5.36 -1.98 -4.12
N LEU A 69 5.84 -0.78 -4.45
CA LEU A 69 5.09 0.46 -4.23
C LEU A 69 3.71 0.44 -4.89
N GLN A 70 3.62 0.03 -6.15
CA GLN A 70 2.35 -0.02 -6.86
C GLN A 70 1.41 -1.07 -6.26
N HIS A 71 1.93 -2.22 -5.85
CA HIS A 71 1.16 -3.25 -5.14
C HIS A 71 0.61 -2.73 -3.81
N SER A 72 1.48 -2.20 -2.93
CA SER A 72 1.08 -1.61 -1.65
C SER A 72 0.06 -0.49 -1.81
N LEU A 73 0.19 0.34 -2.86
CA LEU A 73 -0.79 1.37 -3.17
C LEU A 73 -2.16 0.77 -3.58
N ASN A 74 -2.18 -0.31 -4.35
CA ASN A 74 -3.43 -1.00 -4.71
C ASN A 74 -4.10 -1.55 -3.46
N VAL A 75 -3.34 -2.24 -2.61
CA VAL A 75 -3.83 -2.84 -1.37
C VAL A 75 -4.35 -1.76 -0.42
N SER A 76 -3.56 -0.71 -0.18
CA SER A 76 -3.95 0.46 0.61
C SER A 76 -5.30 1.04 0.18
N TYR A 77 -5.44 1.32 -1.12
CA TYR A 77 -6.65 1.92 -1.66
C TYR A 77 -7.89 1.02 -1.52
N TYR A 78 -7.79 -0.26 -1.89
CA TYR A 78 -8.93 -1.16 -1.81
C TYR A 78 -9.28 -1.57 -0.38
N ASN A 79 -8.28 -1.62 0.51
CA ASN A 79 -8.49 -1.86 1.93
C ASN A 79 -9.24 -0.69 2.57
N PHE A 80 -8.84 0.56 2.27
CA PHE A 80 -9.57 1.77 2.66
C PHE A 80 -11.05 1.71 2.24
N LEU A 81 -11.31 1.45 0.95
CA LEU A 81 -12.68 1.43 0.43
C LEU A 81 -13.54 0.36 1.11
N LEU A 82 -12.99 -0.84 1.31
CA LEU A 82 -13.72 -1.96 1.89
C LEU A 82 -13.96 -1.74 3.39
N CYS A 83 -12.94 -1.33 4.15
CA CYS A 83 -13.09 -0.98 5.56
C CYS A 83 -14.05 0.19 5.77
N ARG A 84 -14.00 1.22 4.91
CA ARG A 84 -14.98 2.34 4.95
C ARG A 84 -16.41 1.83 4.76
N LYS A 85 -16.63 0.95 3.78
CA LYS A 85 -17.95 0.37 3.52
C LYS A 85 -18.44 -0.50 4.69
N LEU A 86 -17.53 -1.19 5.35
CA LEU A 86 -17.85 -2.04 6.50
C LEU A 86 -17.95 -1.27 7.83
N HIS A 87 -17.78 0.05 7.81
CA HIS A 87 -17.73 0.91 8.99
C HIS A 87 -16.60 0.52 9.99
N PHE A 88 -15.46 0.09 9.45
CA PHE A 88 -14.23 -0.18 10.21
C PHE A 88 -13.31 1.04 10.18
N ASP A 89 -12.15 0.96 10.83
CA ASP A 89 -11.15 2.02 10.76
C ASP A 89 -10.47 2.05 9.38
N ALA A 90 -11.09 2.79 8.46
CA ALA A 90 -10.63 2.92 7.09
C ALA A 90 -9.26 3.62 7.00
N CYS A 91 -8.94 4.54 7.92
CA CYS A 91 -7.70 5.28 7.87
C CYS A 91 -6.51 4.39 8.27
N SER A 92 -6.65 3.65 9.37
CA SER A 92 -5.70 2.60 9.75
C SER A 92 -5.56 1.56 8.64
N ALA A 93 -6.66 1.17 7.98
CA ALA A 93 -6.64 0.21 6.87
C ALA A 93 -5.86 0.72 5.65
N ALA A 94 -6.00 2.01 5.31
CA ALA A 94 -5.24 2.63 4.24
C ALA A 94 -3.74 2.62 4.57
N ARG A 95 -3.39 3.10 5.77
CA ARG A 95 -2.00 3.21 6.23
C ARG A 95 -1.31 1.85 6.29
N ALA A 96 -1.94 0.87 6.93
CA ALA A 96 -1.43 -0.49 6.99
C ALA A 96 -1.29 -1.13 5.61
N GLY A 97 -2.25 -0.90 4.70
CA GLY A 97 -2.15 -1.40 3.33
C GLY A 97 -0.96 -0.83 2.56
N LEU A 98 -0.53 0.41 2.86
CA LEU A 98 0.65 1.01 2.22
C LEU A 98 1.96 0.44 2.80
N LEU A 99 1.94 0.04 4.08
CA LEU A 99 3.11 -0.41 4.84
C LEU A 99 3.25 -1.93 4.96
N HIS A 100 2.25 -2.73 4.59
CA HIS A 100 2.23 -4.19 4.82
C HIS A 100 3.42 -4.93 4.22
N ASP A 101 3.97 -4.36 3.15
CA ASP A 101 5.07 -4.88 2.35
C ASP A 101 6.32 -3.98 2.46
N LEU A 102 6.48 -3.22 3.55
CA LEU A 102 7.62 -2.32 3.78
C LEU A 102 8.90 -3.08 4.14
N PHE A 103 9.42 -3.89 3.22
CA PHE A 103 10.75 -4.48 3.31
C PHE A 103 11.61 -3.98 2.16
N LEU A 104 12.82 -3.51 2.46
CA LEU A 104 13.70 -2.80 1.52
C LEU A 104 14.81 -3.71 0.98
N TYR A 105 14.43 -4.90 0.52
CA TYR A 105 15.34 -5.85 -0.11
C TYR A 105 14.70 -6.53 -1.33
N ASP A 106 15.51 -7.01 -2.28
CA ASP A 106 15.02 -7.85 -3.37
C ASP A 106 14.91 -9.30 -2.89
N ARG A 107 13.67 -9.83 -2.89
CA ARG A 107 13.38 -11.22 -2.51
C ARG A 107 14.26 -12.24 -3.25
N LYS A 108 14.62 -12.01 -4.51
CA LYS A 108 15.43 -12.96 -5.30
C LYS A 108 16.89 -12.99 -4.88
N GLN A 109 17.37 -11.90 -4.31
CA GLN A 109 18.77 -11.72 -3.91
C GLN A 109 18.96 -11.86 -2.39
N HIS A 110 17.86 -11.83 -1.63
CA HIS A 110 17.89 -11.91 -0.18
C HIS A 110 18.18 -13.33 0.29
N GLU A 111 19.28 -13.47 1.02
CA GLU A 111 19.57 -14.67 1.80
C GLU A 111 18.82 -14.57 3.14
N PRO A 112 17.93 -15.53 3.47
CA PRO A 112 17.17 -15.49 4.71
C PRO A 112 18.10 -15.45 5.92
N VAL A 113 17.85 -14.54 6.85
CA VAL A 113 18.57 -14.53 8.13
C VAL A 113 18.00 -15.56 9.09
N GLU A 114 18.81 -15.99 10.07
CA GLU A 114 18.38 -16.98 11.06
C GLU A 114 17.11 -16.51 11.79
N GLY A 115 16.08 -17.36 11.82
CA GLY A 115 14.78 -17.04 12.41
C GLY A 115 13.77 -16.32 11.50
N GLU A 116 14.15 -15.87 10.30
CA GLU A 116 13.23 -15.27 9.32
C GLU A 116 12.21 -16.29 8.79
N GLY A 117 12.65 -17.54 8.63
CA GLY A 117 11.83 -18.61 8.05
C GLY A 117 11.67 -18.45 6.54
N ASN A 118 10.57 -18.99 6.00
CA ASN A 118 10.25 -18.74 4.58
C ASN A 118 9.80 -17.29 4.39
N HIS A 119 9.96 -16.75 3.18
CA HIS A 119 9.65 -15.34 2.91
C HIS A 119 8.21 -14.96 3.28
N ALA A 120 7.23 -15.85 3.11
CA ALA A 120 5.82 -15.58 3.45
C ALA A 120 5.58 -15.40 4.96
N VAL A 121 6.44 -15.99 5.80
CA VAL A 121 6.45 -15.84 7.27
C VAL A 121 7.33 -14.67 7.71
N GLY A 122 8.44 -14.45 7.01
CA GLY A 122 9.45 -13.47 7.35
C GLY A 122 9.06 -12.03 7.00
N HIS A 123 8.57 -11.78 5.78
CA HIS A 123 8.31 -10.40 5.34
C HIS A 123 7.28 -9.63 6.16
N PRO A 124 6.19 -10.23 6.70
CA PRO A 124 5.26 -9.47 7.55
C PRO A 124 5.94 -8.98 8.83
N LYS A 125 6.89 -9.75 9.37
CA LYS A 125 7.69 -9.36 10.55
C LYS A 125 8.64 -8.21 10.19
N VAL A 126 9.38 -8.34 9.09
CA VAL A 126 10.30 -7.30 8.63
C VAL A 126 9.54 -6.01 8.33
N ALA A 127 8.41 -6.10 7.64
CA ALA A 127 7.55 -4.96 7.34
C ALA A 127 7.01 -4.30 8.61
N PHE A 128 6.59 -5.10 9.60
CA PHE A 128 6.15 -4.59 10.90
C PHE A 128 7.27 -3.86 11.63
N PHE A 129 8.48 -4.44 11.71
CA PHE A 129 9.61 -3.80 12.38
C PHE A 129 10.02 -2.49 11.70
N ASN A 130 10.14 -2.49 10.36
CA ASN A 130 10.44 -1.28 9.61
C ASN A 130 9.35 -0.22 9.81
N ALA A 131 8.08 -0.61 9.77
CA ALA A 131 6.97 0.32 9.96
C ALA A 131 6.96 0.91 11.38
N ALA A 132 7.18 0.10 12.40
CA ALA A 132 7.23 0.53 13.80
C ALA A 132 8.45 1.42 14.11
N GLU A 133 9.58 1.21 13.42
CA GLU A 133 10.78 2.02 13.56
C GLU A 133 10.65 3.36 12.84
N MET A 134 10.07 3.37 11.64
CA MET A 134 10.04 4.55 10.76
C MET A 134 8.82 5.44 10.96
N PHE A 135 7.70 4.90 11.47
CA PHE A 135 6.42 5.61 11.52
C PHE A 135 5.68 5.41 12.85
N PRO A 136 4.87 6.39 13.28
CA PRO A 136 3.90 6.16 14.34
C PRO A 136 2.80 5.24 13.79
N ILE A 137 2.81 3.98 14.24
CA ILE A 137 1.76 3.02 13.94
C ILE A 137 0.94 2.67 15.18
N ASN A 138 -0.36 2.44 15.00
CA ASN A 138 -1.25 2.00 16.06
C ASN A 138 -1.42 0.46 16.09
N ASP A 139 -2.08 -0.07 17.13
CA ASP A 139 -2.25 -1.52 17.31
C ASP A 139 -2.97 -2.21 16.13
N ARG A 140 -3.94 -1.53 15.47
CA ARG A 140 -4.65 -2.08 14.30
C ARG A 140 -3.74 -2.13 13.08
N GLU A 141 -2.97 -1.07 12.86
CA GLU A 141 -2.00 -1.00 11.77
C GLU A 141 -0.93 -2.08 11.95
N GLY A 142 -0.39 -2.21 13.16
CA GLY A 142 0.57 -3.23 13.52
C GLY A 142 0.05 -4.65 13.28
N ASP A 143 -1.16 -4.96 13.74
CA ASP A 143 -1.77 -6.29 13.53
C ASP A 143 -2.02 -6.57 12.04
N MET A 144 -2.51 -5.59 11.28
CA MET A 144 -2.68 -5.70 9.83
C MET A 144 -1.35 -6.02 9.14
N ILE A 145 -0.29 -5.27 9.44
CA ILE A 145 1.02 -5.46 8.81
C ILE A 145 1.62 -6.81 9.22
N ALA A 146 1.61 -7.16 10.50
CA ALA A 146 2.24 -8.39 10.98
C ALA A 146 1.50 -9.67 10.55
N ASN A 147 0.18 -9.60 10.32
CA ASN A 147 -0.68 -10.78 10.16
C ASN A 147 -1.44 -10.85 8.82
N HIS A 148 -1.12 -10.01 7.83
CA HIS A 148 -1.75 -10.04 6.49
C HIS A 148 -1.48 -11.33 5.67
N MET A 149 -0.62 -12.22 6.17
CA MET A 149 -0.30 -13.50 5.54
C MET A 149 -0.88 -14.71 6.28
N TRP A 150 -1.76 -14.53 7.25
CA TRP A 150 -2.41 -15.68 7.91
C TRP A 150 -3.12 -16.58 6.86
N PRO A 151 -3.10 -17.92 7.01
CA PRO A 151 -2.55 -18.74 8.11
C PRO A 151 -1.05 -19.05 8.00
N LEU A 152 -0.31 -18.43 7.06
CA LEU A 152 1.14 -18.60 6.97
C LEU A 152 1.85 -17.81 8.07
N SER A 153 1.37 -16.61 8.42
CA SER A 153 1.83 -15.94 9.64
C SER A 153 1.35 -16.71 10.88
N PRO A 154 2.21 -16.89 11.91
CA PRO A 154 1.91 -17.76 13.05
C PRO A 154 0.85 -17.18 14.00
N HIS A 155 0.61 -15.87 13.95
CA HIS A 155 -0.35 -15.20 14.83
C HIS A 155 -1.68 -14.97 14.11
N MET A 156 -2.76 -15.26 14.82
CA MET A 156 -4.11 -15.05 14.32
C MET A 156 -4.44 -13.54 14.29
N PRO A 157 -5.10 -13.04 13.23
CA PRO A 157 -5.63 -11.68 13.16
C PRO A 157 -6.48 -11.31 14.38
N HIS A 158 -6.19 -10.18 15.03
CA HIS A 158 -6.94 -9.70 16.19
C HIS A 158 -8.03 -8.68 15.80
N PHE A 159 -7.80 -7.92 14.73
CA PHE A 159 -8.73 -6.89 14.26
C PHE A 159 -9.48 -7.31 13.00
N ARG A 160 -10.67 -6.72 12.80
CA ARG A 160 -11.54 -7.03 11.65
C ARG A 160 -10.89 -6.57 10.35
N GLU A 161 -10.20 -5.46 10.39
CA GLU A 161 -9.42 -4.85 9.32
C GLU A 161 -8.30 -5.78 8.84
N THR A 162 -7.71 -6.59 9.73
CA THR A 162 -6.69 -7.60 9.39
C THR A 162 -7.25 -8.74 8.55
N TRP A 163 -8.52 -9.10 8.70
CA TRP A 163 -9.18 -10.02 7.78
C TRP A 163 -9.42 -9.40 6.40
N VAL A 164 -9.68 -8.10 6.36
CA VAL A 164 -9.91 -7.36 5.11
C VAL A 164 -8.62 -7.25 4.31
N ILE A 165 -7.51 -6.82 4.93
CA ILE A 165 -6.24 -6.65 4.22
C ILE A 165 -5.72 -7.97 3.63
N GLN A 166 -5.85 -9.08 4.36
CA GLN A 166 -5.48 -10.42 3.86
C GLN A 166 -6.17 -10.77 2.54
N PHE A 167 -7.46 -10.44 2.45
CA PHE A 167 -8.27 -10.71 1.28
C PHE A 167 -7.92 -9.73 0.15
N VAL A 168 -7.78 -8.45 0.46
CA VAL A 168 -7.49 -7.38 -0.51
C VAL A 168 -6.11 -7.57 -1.14
N ASP A 169 -5.10 -7.91 -0.35
CA ASP A 169 -3.74 -8.26 -0.79
C ASP A 169 -3.79 -9.32 -1.92
N LYS A 170 -4.38 -10.48 -1.63
CA LYS A 170 -4.49 -11.59 -2.59
C LYS A 170 -5.32 -11.22 -3.82
N ALA A 171 -6.36 -10.41 -3.65
CA ALA A 171 -7.19 -9.93 -4.76
C ALA A 171 -6.40 -8.98 -5.68
N CYS A 172 -5.55 -8.12 -5.12
CA CYS A 172 -4.68 -7.22 -5.87
C CYS A 172 -3.60 -8.01 -6.63
N ALA A 173 -2.92 -8.93 -5.94
CA ALA A 173 -1.92 -9.82 -6.54
C ALA A 173 -2.47 -10.61 -7.74
N LEU A 174 -3.65 -11.20 -7.60
CA LEU A 174 -4.33 -11.91 -8.69
C LEU A 174 -4.70 -10.97 -9.85
N GLY A 175 -5.16 -9.75 -9.54
CA GLY A 175 -5.48 -8.74 -10.53
C GLY A 175 -4.25 -8.30 -11.35
N GLU A 176 -3.12 -8.10 -10.68
CA GLU A 176 -1.83 -7.75 -11.27
C GLU A 176 -1.33 -8.82 -12.25
N ILE A 177 -1.31 -10.07 -11.82
CA ILE A 177 -0.89 -11.21 -12.64
C ILE A 177 -1.82 -11.37 -13.86
N SER A 178 -3.13 -11.22 -13.65
CA SER A 178 -4.12 -11.30 -14.74
C SER A 178 -3.92 -10.19 -15.77
N CYS A 179 -3.65 -8.96 -15.32
CA CYS A 179 -3.31 -7.83 -16.19
C CYS A 179 -2.05 -8.11 -17.03
N LEU A 180 -1.01 -8.66 -16.43
CA LEU A 180 0.21 -9.01 -17.15
C LEU A 180 -0.05 -10.11 -18.19
N ALA A 181 -0.74 -11.18 -17.81
CA ALA A 181 -1.05 -12.30 -18.70
C ALA A 181 -1.86 -11.84 -19.94
N ALA A 182 -2.84 -10.96 -19.75
CA ALA A 182 -3.63 -10.38 -20.83
C ALA A 182 -2.77 -9.54 -21.79
N ARG A 183 -1.80 -8.76 -21.27
CA ARG A 183 -0.86 -7.97 -22.11
C ARG A 183 0.02 -8.87 -22.98
N ILE A 184 0.50 -9.98 -22.43
CA ILE A 184 1.39 -10.92 -23.16
C ILE A 184 0.63 -11.69 -24.25
N SER A 185 -0.60 -12.12 -23.98
CA SER A 185 -1.37 -13.00 -24.87
C SER A 185 -1.80 -12.36 -26.21
N ARG A 186 -1.78 -11.01 -26.34
CA ARG A 186 -2.33 -10.23 -27.49
C ARG A 186 -3.75 -10.60 -27.93
N SER A 187 -4.44 -11.43 -27.17
CA SER A 187 -5.76 -11.95 -27.50
C SER A 187 -6.81 -11.06 -26.85
N LYS A 188 -7.85 -10.67 -27.61
CA LYS A 188 -9.08 -10.09 -27.06
C LYS A 188 -9.92 -11.16 -26.35
N ILE A 189 -9.31 -12.20 -25.78
CA ILE A 189 -10.01 -13.30 -25.11
C ILE A 189 -10.59 -12.76 -23.79
N ARG A 190 -11.78 -12.15 -23.93
CA ARG A 190 -12.78 -11.89 -22.89
C ARG A 190 -12.26 -11.07 -21.70
N LEU A 191 -12.02 -9.79 -21.99
CA LEU A 191 -12.00 -8.50 -21.22
C LEU A 191 -12.29 -8.45 -19.70
N ALA A 192 -12.84 -9.49 -19.11
CA ALA A 192 -13.70 -9.42 -17.93
C ALA A 192 -14.01 -10.82 -17.38
N ALA A 193 -13.20 -11.85 -17.67
CA ALA A 193 -13.38 -13.14 -17.03
C ALA A 193 -12.70 -13.14 -15.66
N ALA A 194 -13.36 -13.06 -14.52
CA ALA A 194 -14.73 -12.67 -14.17
C ALA A 194 -14.76 -12.67 -12.63
N PHE A 195 -13.74 -12.12 -11.96
CA PHE A 195 -13.78 -12.10 -10.49
C PHE A 195 -13.05 -11.01 -9.72
N SER A 196 -11.89 -10.47 -10.12
CA SER A 196 -11.53 -9.15 -9.53
C SER A 196 -12.56 -8.09 -9.96
N LEU A 197 -13.08 -8.26 -11.19
CA LEU A 197 -14.27 -7.57 -11.69
C LEU A 197 -15.58 -7.97 -10.97
N THR A 198 -15.70 -9.13 -10.33
CA THR A 198 -16.87 -9.54 -9.52
C THR A 198 -16.78 -9.09 -8.07
N LEU A 199 -15.57 -8.89 -7.54
CA LEU A 199 -15.36 -8.24 -6.25
C LEU A 199 -15.89 -6.80 -6.30
N LEU A 200 -15.65 -6.10 -7.41
CA LEU A 200 -16.19 -4.77 -7.68
C LEU A 200 -17.67 -4.78 -8.06
N VAL A 201 -18.17 -5.75 -8.85
CA VAL A 201 -19.62 -5.80 -9.18
C VAL A 201 -20.50 -6.09 -7.96
N ARG A 202 -19.98 -6.73 -6.91
CA ARG A 202 -20.67 -6.91 -5.62
C ARG A 202 -20.23 -5.98 -4.49
N LEU A 203 -19.41 -4.97 -4.79
CA LEU A 203 -19.36 -3.78 -3.94
C LEU A 203 -20.45 -2.75 -4.31
N THR A 204 -21.07 -2.86 -5.48
CA THR A 204 -22.48 -2.49 -5.68
C THR A 204 -23.36 -3.63 -5.12
N ILE A 205 -24.56 -3.48 -4.54
CA ILE A 205 -25.73 -2.79 -5.08
C ILE A 205 -26.62 -2.20 -3.96
N ARG A 206 -26.66 -2.72 -2.72
CA ARG A 206 -27.41 -2.15 -1.57
C ARG A 206 -26.97 -2.76 -0.22
N LEU A 207 -25.99 -2.17 0.45
CA LEU A 207 -25.76 -2.22 1.90
C LEU A 207 -24.97 -0.96 2.25
#